data_AF-A0A2W6NX11-F1
#
_entry.id   AF-A0A2W6NX11-F1
#
_cell.length_a   1.000
_cell.length_b   1.000
_cell.length_c   1.000
_cell.angle_alpha   90.00
_cell.angle_beta   90.00
_cell.angle_gamma   90.00
#
_symmetry.space_group_name_H-M   'P 1'
#
loop_
_entity.id
_entity.type
_entity.pdbx_description
1 polymer ?
#
loop_
_entity_poly.entity_id
_entity_poly.type
_entity_poly.pdbx_seq_one_letter_code
_entity_poly.pdbx_strand_id
1 'polypeptide(L)'
;TIINRADVQPLDSNHVNTEEARLKYRYLDLRRPEMAQRLKTRAKITSLVRRFMDDHGFLDIETPMLTKATPEGARDYLVPSRVHKGKFYALPQSPQLFKQLLMMSGFDRYYQIVKCFRDEDLRADRQPEFTQIDVETSFMTAPQVREVMEALVRHLWLEVKGVDLGDFPVMTFAEAERRYGSDKPDLRNPMELTDVADLLKSVEFAVFAGPANDPKGRVAALRVPGGASLTRKQIDEYGNFVKIYGAKGLAYIKVN
;
A
#
# COMPACT_ATOMS: atom_id res chain seq x y z
N THR A 1 26.46 -40.36 -8.61
CA THR A 1 26.65 -39.67 -9.90
C THR A 1 26.59 -38.18 -9.71
N ILE A 2 27.59 -37.43 -10.17
CA ILE A 2 27.52 -35.96 -10.21
C ILE A 2 26.65 -35.57 -11.40
N ILE A 3 25.48 -34.96 -11.16
CA ILE A 3 24.55 -34.57 -12.22
C ILE A 3 25.08 -33.34 -12.99
N ASN A 4 25.54 -32.33 -12.25
CA ASN A 4 26.20 -31.16 -12.82
C ASN A 4 27.14 -30.55 -11.78
N ARG A 5 28.27 -29.99 -12.25
CA ARG A 5 29.17 -29.18 -11.39
C ARG A 5 28.68 -27.73 -11.38
N ALA A 6 29.12 -26.97 -10.38
CA ALA A 6 28.86 -25.54 -10.31
C ALA A 6 30.17 -24.80 -10.07
N ASP A 7 30.34 -23.68 -10.76
CA ASP A 7 31.47 -22.77 -10.53
C ASP A 7 31.36 -22.13 -9.14
N VAL A 8 32.41 -21.38 -8.76
CA VAL A 8 32.46 -20.62 -7.51
C VAL A 8 31.23 -19.72 -7.42
N GLN A 9 30.47 -19.85 -6.33
CA GLN A 9 29.22 -19.15 -6.18
C GLN A 9 29.45 -17.64 -5.97
N PRO A 10 28.79 -16.76 -6.73
CA PRO A 10 28.90 -15.32 -6.56
C PRO A 10 28.12 -14.79 -5.35
N LEU A 11 27.35 -15.66 -4.67
CA LEU A 11 26.68 -15.39 -3.41
C LEU A 11 27.17 -16.39 -2.38
N ASP A 12 27.76 -15.90 -1.28
CA ASP A 12 28.21 -16.75 -0.19
C ASP A 12 27.03 -17.09 0.73
N SER A 13 26.70 -18.38 0.90
CA SER A 13 25.58 -18.80 1.75
C SER A 13 25.82 -18.58 3.24
N ASN A 14 27.06 -18.31 3.67
CA ASN A 14 27.40 -18.04 5.08
C ASN A 14 27.23 -16.56 5.46
N HIS A 15 26.97 -15.69 4.48
CA HIS A 15 26.87 -14.25 4.68
C HIS A 15 25.55 -13.67 4.20
N VAL A 16 25.15 -12.56 4.82
CA VAL A 16 24.08 -11.72 4.27
C VAL A 16 24.69 -10.90 3.13
N ASN A 17 24.54 -11.41 1.91
CA ASN A 17 25.01 -10.75 0.69
C ASN A 17 24.29 -9.42 0.46
N THR A 18 24.96 -8.48 -0.23
CA THR A 18 24.38 -7.18 -0.61
C THR A 18 23.14 -7.35 -1.50
N GLU A 19 22.21 -6.41 -1.42
CA GLU A 19 20.99 -6.45 -2.22
C GLU A 19 21.28 -6.42 -3.73
N GLU A 20 22.24 -5.61 -4.16
CA GLU A 20 22.70 -5.52 -5.55
C GLU A 20 23.16 -6.89 -6.08
N ALA A 21 24.04 -7.59 -5.35
CA ALA A 21 24.52 -8.90 -5.76
C ALA A 21 23.39 -9.92 -5.82
N ARG A 22 22.48 -9.89 -4.84
CA ARG A 22 21.31 -10.77 -4.77
C ARG A 22 20.32 -10.52 -5.91
N LEU A 23 20.17 -9.28 -6.38
CA LEU A 23 19.36 -8.94 -7.54
C LEU A 23 20.04 -9.38 -8.85
N LYS A 24 21.36 -9.15 -8.97
CA LYS A 24 22.15 -9.59 -10.14
C LYS A 24 22.11 -11.10 -10.32
N TYR A 25 22.23 -11.85 -9.23
CA TYR A 25 22.22 -13.31 -9.21
C TYR A 25 20.92 -13.86 -8.60
N ARG A 26 19.77 -13.26 -8.97
CA ARG A 26 18.48 -13.58 -8.35
C ARG A 26 18.11 -15.06 -8.44
N TYR A 27 18.50 -15.75 -9.51
CA TYR A 27 18.28 -17.19 -9.67
C TYR A 27 19.01 -18.06 -8.61
N LEU A 28 20.11 -17.57 -8.03
CA LEU A 28 20.77 -18.20 -6.88
C LEU A 28 20.16 -17.74 -5.57
N ASP A 29 19.86 -16.44 -5.42
CA ASP A 29 19.22 -15.89 -4.22
C ASP A 29 17.86 -16.56 -3.93
N LEU A 30 17.11 -16.91 -4.98
CA LEU A 30 15.83 -17.63 -4.88
C LEU A 30 15.95 -19.08 -4.41
N ARG A 31 17.15 -19.68 -4.42
CA ARG A 31 17.38 -21.01 -3.85
C ARG A 31 17.39 -21.00 -2.32
N ARG A 32 17.61 -19.83 -1.70
CA ARG A 32 17.58 -19.70 -0.24
C ARG A 32 16.19 -20.06 0.30
N PRO A 33 16.08 -20.89 1.35
CA PRO A 33 14.79 -21.35 1.87
C PRO A 33 13.80 -20.22 2.18
N GLU A 34 14.28 -19.09 2.70
CA GLU A 34 13.44 -17.94 3.04
C GLU A 34 12.84 -17.28 1.79
N MET A 35 13.62 -17.18 0.70
CA MET A 35 13.15 -16.62 -0.56
C MET A 35 12.17 -17.57 -1.26
N ALA A 36 12.53 -18.85 -1.33
CA ALA A 36 11.67 -19.90 -1.88
C ALA A 36 10.34 -20.00 -1.11
N GLN A 37 10.38 -19.92 0.22
CA GLN A 37 9.19 -19.98 1.05
C GLN A 37 8.25 -18.81 0.81
N ARG A 38 8.78 -17.58 0.63
CA ARG A 38 7.94 -16.42 0.28
C ARG A 38 7.21 -16.62 -1.05
N LEU A 39 7.87 -17.19 -2.06
CA LEU A 39 7.22 -17.50 -3.35
C LEU A 39 6.18 -18.62 -3.24
N LYS A 40 6.47 -19.68 -2.48
CA LYS A 40 5.50 -20.75 -2.17
C LYS A 40 4.28 -20.20 -1.45
N THR A 41 4.48 -19.32 -0.46
CA THR A 41 3.39 -18.63 0.24
C THR A 41 2.59 -17.75 -0.71
N ARG A 42 3.23 -16.99 -1.60
CA ARG A 42 2.53 -16.20 -2.64
C ARG A 42 1.65 -17.09 -3.53
N ALA A 43 2.17 -18.24 -3.98
CA ALA A 43 1.39 -19.18 -4.79
C ALA A 43 0.21 -19.77 -4.01
N LYS A 44 0.39 -20.10 -2.71
CA LYS A 44 -0.69 -20.53 -1.82
C LYS A 44 -1.77 -19.45 -1.69
N ILE A 45 -1.37 -18.19 -1.45
CA ILE A 45 -2.29 -17.05 -1.37
C ILE A 45 -3.11 -16.93 -2.65
N THR A 46 -2.47 -16.92 -3.83
CA THR A 46 -3.22 -16.81 -5.09
C THR A 46 -4.15 -17.98 -5.35
N SER A 47 -3.79 -19.20 -4.92
CA SER A 47 -4.67 -20.37 -5.00
C SER A 47 -5.91 -20.20 -4.12
N LEU A 48 -5.73 -19.72 -2.89
CA LEU A 48 -6.83 -19.45 -1.96
C LEU A 48 -7.75 -18.34 -2.46
N VAL A 49 -7.19 -17.25 -2.99
CA VAL A 49 -7.97 -16.16 -3.60
C VAL A 49 -8.85 -16.71 -4.72
N ARG A 50 -8.28 -17.45 -5.67
CA ARG A 50 -9.04 -18.00 -6.81
C ARG A 50 -10.18 -18.88 -6.35
N ARG A 51 -9.90 -19.86 -5.48
CA ARG A 51 -10.92 -20.75 -4.91
C ARG A 51 -12.02 -19.98 -4.21
N PHE A 52 -11.66 -19.03 -3.36
CA PHE A 52 -12.64 -18.21 -2.65
C PHE A 52 -13.54 -17.44 -3.62
N MET A 53 -12.95 -16.77 -4.62
CA MET A 53 -13.70 -15.97 -5.57
C MET A 53 -14.60 -16.84 -6.46
N ASP A 54 -14.11 -17.99 -6.92
CA ASP A 54 -14.87 -18.97 -7.70
C ASP A 54 -16.07 -19.51 -6.88
N ASP A 55 -15.85 -19.86 -5.61
CA ASP A 55 -16.90 -20.34 -4.69
C ASP A 55 -17.97 -19.28 -4.40
N HIS A 56 -17.64 -17.98 -4.54
CA HIS A 56 -18.58 -16.85 -4.37
C HIS A 56 -19.20 -16.38 -5.70
N GLY A 57 -19.03 -17.15 -6.77
CA GLY A 57 -19.65 -16.90 -8.07
C GLY A 57 -19.03 -15.77 -8.87
N PHE A 58 -17.78 -15.38 -8.58
CA PHE A 58 -17.04 -14.43 -9.40
C PHE A 58 -16.42 -15.14 -10.61
N LEU A 59 -16.38 -14.46 -11.74
CA LEU A 59 -15.78 -14.97 -12.98
C LEU A 59 -14.37 -14.40 -13.16
N ASP A 60 -13.38 -15.28 -13.37
CA ASP A 60 -12.02 -14.90 -13.78
C ASP A 60 -11.99 -14.58 -15.27
N ILE A 61 -11.98 -13.29 -15.63
CA ILE A 61 -12.01 -12.84 -17.03
C ILE A 61 -10.73 -12.06 -17.31
N GLU A 62 -9.97 -12.47 -18.32
CA GLU A 62 -8.77 -11.75 -18.71
C GLU A 62 -9.11 -10.43 -19.45
N THR A 63 -8.35 -9.38 -19.15
CA THR A 63 -8.48 -8.07 -19.81
C THR A 63 -7.21 -7.72 -20.59
N PRO A 64 -7.31 -7.00 -21.72
CA PRO A 64 -6.16 -6.75 -22.59
C PRO A 64 -5.12 -5.83 -21.92
N MET A 65 -3.84 -6.10 -22.21
CA MET A 65 -2.71 -5.26 -21.75
C MET A 65 -2.35 -4.11 -22.69
N LEU A 66 -2.76 -4.16 -23.95
CA LEU A 66 -2.53 -3.07 -24.92
C LEU A 66 -3.78 -2.20 -24.98
N THR A 67 -3.84 -1.18 -24.14
CA THR A 67 -5.00 -0.30 -23.98
C THR A 67 -4.78 1.04 -24.66
N LYS A 68 -5.78 1.92 -24.59
CA LYS A 68 -5.65 3.32 -25.00
C LYS A 68 -5.12 4.14 -23.82
N ALA A 69 -4.17 5.03 -24.08
CA ALA A 69 -3.68 5.98 -23.09
C ALA A 69 -4.80 6.92 -22.61
N THR A 70 -4.82 7.22 -21.32
CA THR A 70 -5.75 8.18 -20.72
C THR A 70 -4.96 9.23 -19.91
N PRO A 71 -5.30 10.53 -20.01
CA PRO A 71 -4.51 11.58 -19.37
C PRO A 71 -4.68 11.65 -17.84
N GLU A 72 -5.63 10.92 -17.27
CA GLU A 72 -5.93 10.93 -15.83
C GLU A 72 -5.25 9.75 -15.12
N GLY A 73 -4.83 9.97 -13.86
CA GLY A 73 -4.17 8.96 -13.03
C GLY A 73 -2.65 9.12 -12.97
N ALA A 74 -1.93 7.99 -12.94
CA ALA A 74 -0.47 7.95 -13.00
C ALA A 74 0.02 8.10 -14.46
N ARG A 75 1.34 8.21 -14.66
CA ARG A 75 1.91 8.15 -16.01
C ARG A 75 1.84 6.71 -16.58
N ASP A 76 1.41 6.60 -17.84
CA ASP A 76 1.32 5.33 -18.57
C ASP A 76 2.68 4.92 -19.18
N TYR A 77 2.99 3.62 -19.15
CA TYR A 77 3.99 3.06 -20.05
C TYR A 77 3.41 2.96 -21.47
N LEU A 78 4.12 3.51 -22.45
CA LEU A 78 3.68 3.53 -23.85
C LEU A 78 4.36 2.45 -24.69
N VAL A 79 3.57 1.79 -25.54
CA VAL A 79 4.05 0.80 -26.51
C VAL A 79 3.79 1.31 -27.93
N PRO A 80 4.82 1.65 -28.72
CA PRO A 80 4.64 2.18 -30.07
C PRO A 80 4.03 1.13 -31.01
N SER A 81 3.03 1.53 -31.80
CA SER A 81 2.41 0.64 -32.78
C SER A 81 3.21 0.61 -34.07
N ARG A 82 3.71 -0.58 -34.44
CA ARG A 82 4.33 -0.80 -35.77
C ARG A 82 3.34 -0.58 -36.91
N VAL A 83 2.06 -0.91 -36.70
CA VAL A 83 1.01 -0.89 -37.74
C VAL A 83 0.45 0.52 -37.93
N HIS A 84 0.26 1.26 -36.84
CA HIS A 84 -0.34 2.59 -36.88
C HIS A 84 0.69 3.65 -36.57
N LYS A 85 1.32 4.20 -37.62
CA LYS A 85 2.35 5.24 -37.51
C LYS A 85 1.85 6.42 -36.64
N GLY A 86 2.66 6.80 -35.65
CA GLY A 86 2.35 7.91 -34.73
C GLY A 86 1.35 7.56 -33.63
N LYS A 87 0.87 6.31 -33.54
CA LYS A 87 -0.01 5.86 -32.46
C LYS A 87 0.72 4.95 -31.48
N PHE A 88 0.27 5.00 -30.24
CA PHE A 88 0.80 4.23 -29.12
C PHE A 88 -0.34 3.51 -28.41
N TYR A 89 -0.04 2.33 -27.89
CA TYR A 89 -0.84 1.70 -26.83
C TYR A 89 -0.28 2.15 -25.48
N ALA A 90 -1.09 2.00 -24.45
CA ALA A 90 -0.67 2.12 -23.06
C ALA A 90 -0.76 0.76 -22.35
N LEU A 91 0.16 0.49 -21.42
CA LEU A 91 -0.02 -0.59 -20.45
C LEU A 91 -0.96 -0.13 -19.34
N PRO A 92 -1.90 -0.98 -18.88
CA PRO A 92 -2.94 -0.55 -17.95
C PRO A 92 -2.39 -0.30 -16.55
N GLN A 93 -2.80 0.83 -15.96
CA GLN A 93 -2.60 1.11 -14.54
C GLN A 93 -3.49 0.24 -13.64
N SER A 94 -4.62 -0.20 -14.18
CA SER A 94 -5.57 -1.18 -13.66
C SER A 94 -6.58 -1.55 -14.76
N PRO A 95 -7.34 -2.64 -14.64
CA PRO A 95 -8.45 -2.96 -15.57
C PRO A 95 -9.72 -2.13 -15.38
N GLN A 96 -9.66 -0.96 -14.71
CA GLN A 96 -10.83 -0.21 -14.24
C GLN A 96 -11.93 0.00 -15.30
N LEU A 97 -11.58 0.43 -16.51
CA LEU A 97 -12.57 0.63 -17.58
C LEU A 97 -13.12 -0.71 -18.10
N PHE A 98 -12.29 -1.74 -18.19
CA PHE A 98 -12.71 -3.06 -18.68
C PHE A 98 -13.64 -3.76 -17.72
N LYS A 99 -13.36 -3.75 -16.41
CA LYS A 99 -14.24 -4.36 -15.42
C LYS A 99 -15.60 -3.67 -15.35
N GLN A 100 -15.64 -2.35 -15.51
CA GLN A 100 -16.91 -1.61 -15.63
C GLN A 100 -17.69 -2.00 -16.90
N LEU A 101 -17.01 -2.13 -18.03
CA LEU A 101 -17.63 -2.62 -19.28
C LEU A 101 -18.13 -4.07 -19.12
N LEU A 102 -17.44 -4.92 -18.36
CA LEU A 102 -17.90 -6.28 -18.05
C LEU A 102 -19.19 -6.26 -17.23
N MET A 103 -19.30 -5.36 -16.24
CA MET A 103 -20.57 -5.17 -15.51
C MET A 103 -21.70 -4.74 -16.45
N MET A 104 -21.42 -3.78 -17.37
CA MET A 104 -22.39 -3.38 -18.41
C MET A 104 -22.72 -4.50 -19.41
N SER A 105 -21.82 -5.48 -19.57
CA SER A 105 -22.01 -6.64 -20.45
C SER A 105 -22.88 -7.73 -19.83
N GLY A 106 -23.39 -7.51 -18.60
CA GLY A 106 -24.26 -8.45 -17.91
C GLY A 106 -23.54 -9.49 -17.06
N PHE A 107 -22.20 -9.42 -16.93
CA PHE A 107 -21.50 -10.20 -15.93
C PHE A 107 -21.75 -9.59 -14.55
N ASP A 108 -22.35 -10.35 -13.64
CA ASP A 108 -22.74 -9.84 -12.31
C ASP A 108 -21.54 -9.66 -11.37
N ARG A 109 -20.56 -10.56 -11.44
CA ARG A 109 -19.39 -10.59 -10.56
C ARG A 109 -18.15 -11.00 -11.33
N TYR A 110 -17.11 -10.19 -11.22
CA TYR A 110 -15.85 -10.35 -11.93
C TYR A 110 -14.67 -10.26 -10.96
N TYR A 111 -13.66 -11.08 -11.19
CA TYR A 111 -12.36 -10.89 -10.58
C TYR A 111 -11.22 -11.18 -11.56
N GLN A 112 -10.02 -10.71 -11.26
CA GLN A 112 -8.81 -11.09 -11.98
C GLN A 112 -7.57 -10.89 -11.10
N ILE A 113 -6.63 -11.84 -11.14
CA ILE A 113 -5.27 -11.62 -10.61
C ILE A 113 -4.40 -11.11 -11.75
N VAL A 114 -4.23 -9.79 -11.83
CA VAL A 114 -3.77 -9.10 -13.04
C VAL A 114 -2.50 -8.28 -12.79
N LYS A 115 -1.67 -8.15 -13.82
CA LYS A 115 -0.51 -7.24 -13.79
C LYS A 115 -0.93 -5.81 -14.14
N CYS A 116 -0.38 -4.86 -13.41
CA CYS A 116 -0.62 -3.43 -13.55
C CYS A 116 0.71 -2.70 -13.66
N PHE A 117 0.71 -1.59 -14.40
CA PHE A 117 1.90 -0.84 -14.76
C PHE A 117 1.72 0.65 -14.44
N ARG A 118 2.69 1.25 -13.74
CA ARG A 118 2.70 2.69 -13.43
C ARG A 118 4.10 3.24 -13.60
N ASP A 119 4.26 4.24 -14.47
CA ASP A 119 5.55 4.89 -14.73
C ASP A 119 5.83 6.02 -13.72
N GLU A 120 5.98 5.61 -12.46
CA GLU A 120 6.19 6.46 -11.29
C GLU A 120 7.48 6.10 -10.56
N ASP A 121 8.01 7.05 -9.77
CA ASP A 121 9.18 6.79 -8.94
C ASP A 121 8.95 5.64 -7.95
N LEU A 122 9.98 4.81 -7.81
CA LEU A 122 9.96 3.66 -6.91
C LEU A 122 10.07 4.11 -5.45
N ARG A 123 9.53 3.27 -4.57
CA ARG A 123 9.68 3.32 -3.11
C ARG A 123 9.83 1.89 -2.60
N ALA A 124 10.13 1.72 -1.31
CA ALA A 124 10.32 0.39 -0.71
C ALA A 124 9.13 -0.57 -0.94
N ASP A 125 7.92 -0.03 -1.08
CA ASP A 125 6.66 -0.74 -1.31
C ASP A 125 6.05 -0.48 -2.69
N ARG A 126 6.76 0.20 -3.61
CA ARG A 126 6.25 0.60 -4.93
C ARG A 126 7.17 0.12 -6.05
N GLN A 127 6.63 -0.76 -6.90
CA GLN A 127 7.28 -1.24 -8.13
C GLN A 127 6.51 -0.76 -9.36
N PRO A 128 7.18 -0.54 -10.51
CA PRO A 128 6.53 -0.05 -11.72
C PRO A 128 5.64 -1.11 -12.37
N GLU A 129 5.97 -2.39 -12.19
CA GLU A 129 5.11 -3.54 -12.50
C GLU A 129 4.72 -4.22 -11.18
N PHE A 130 3.43 -4.36 -10.95
CA PHE A 130 2.88 -5.01 -9.76
C PHE A 130 1.65 -5.83 -10.10
N THR A 131 1.19 -6.65 -9.15
CA THR A 131 0.03 -7.54 -9.35
C THR A 131 -1.09 -7.12 -8.43
N GLN A 132 -2.30 -6.95 -8.97
CA GLN A 132 -3.51 -6.67 -8.22
C GLN A 132 -4.43 -7.90 -8.20
N ILE A 133 -5.26 -7.97 -7.17
CA ILE A 133 -6.49 -8.77 -7.16
C ILE A 133 -7.59 -7.76 -7.47
N ASP A 134 -7.99 -7.68 -8.74
CA ASP A 134 -9.02 -6.78 -9.22
C ASP A 134 -10.38 -7.45 -9.11
N VAL A 135 -11.38 -6.71 -8.65
CA VAL A 135 -12.73 -7.22 -8.34
C VAL A 135 -13.74 -6.16 -8.73
N GLU A 136 -14.87 -6.59 -9.28
CA GLU A 136 -16.02 -5.74 -9.58
C GLU A 136 -17.33 -6.53 -9.40
N THR A 137 -18.39 -5.85 -8.97
CA THR A 137 -19.72 -6.44 -8.72
C THR A 137 -20.83 -5.51 -9.21
N SER A 138 -21.91 -6.08 -9.75
CA SER A 138 -23.15 -5.37 -10.08
C SER A 138 -24.17 -5.48 -8.95
N PHE A 139 -25.09 -4.50 -8.87
CA PHE A 139 -26.23 -4.50 -7.93
C PHE A 139 -25.88 -4.64 -6.43
N MET A 140 -24.64 -4.34 -6.05
CA MET A 140 -24.16 -4.37 -4.66
C MET A 140 -23.79 -2.97 -4.19
N THR A 141 -24.05 -2.71 -2.91
CA THR A 141 -23.66 -1.47 -2.22
C THR A 141 -22.24 -1.58 -1.68
N ALA A 142 -21.62 -0.44 -1.34
CA ALA A 142 -20.27 -0.42 -0.77
C ALA A 142 -20.10 -1.28 0.51
N PRO A 143 -21.05 -1.33 1.47
CA PRO A 143 -21.00 -2.28 2.59
C PRO A 143 -20.97 -3.74 2.16
N GLN A 144 -21.80 -4.13 1.19
CA GLN A 144 -21.86 -5.53 0.70
C GLN A 144 -20.58 -5.93 -0.03
N VAL A 145 -19.96 -5.01 -0.77
CA VAL A 145 -18.64 -5.25 -1.39
C VAL A 145 -17.57 -5.41 -0.31
N ARG A 146 -17.59 -4.57 0.73
CA ARG A 146 -16.65 -4.71 1.86
C ARG A 146 -16.82 -6.03 2.59
N GLU A 147 -18.05 -6.48 2.80
CA GLU A 147 -18.34 -7.75 3.48
C GLU A 147 -17.65 -8.94 2.80
N VAL A 148 -17.80 -9.09 1.48
CA VAL A 148 -17.15 -10.18 0.73
C VAL A 148 -15.62 -10.04 0.69
N MET A 149 -15.11 -8.81 0.56
CA MET A 149 -13.66 -8.57 0.55
C MET A 149 -13.02 -8.76 1.93
N GLU A 150 -13.72 -8.39 3.00
CA GLU A 150 -13.31 -8.66 4.38
C GLU A 150 -13.30 -10.16 4.65
N ALA A 151 -14.35 -10.88 4.24
CA ALA A 151 -14.40 -12.34 4.34
C ALA A 151 -13.23 -13.02 3.61
N LEU A 152 -12.87 -12.54 2.41
CA LEU A 152 -11.68 -13.00 1.69
C LEU A 152 -10.41 -12.79 2.51
N VAL A 153 -10.18 -11.58 3.03
CA VAL A 153 -8.98 -11.25 3.81
C VAL A 153 -8.91 -12.08 5.10
N ARG A 154 -10.02 -12.23 5.82
CA ARG A 154 -10.12 -13.09 7.02
C ARG A 154 -9.78 -14.54 6.69
N HIS A 155 -10.34 -15.07 5.60
CA HIS A 155 -10.05 -16.41 5.11
C HIS A 155 -8.57 -16.60 4.81
N LEU A 156 -7.94 -15.65 4.10
CA LEU A 156 -6.51 -15.71 3.78
C LEU A 156 -5.62 -15.73 5.03
N TRP A 157 -5.92 -14.90 6.03
CA TRP A 157 -5.14 -14.88 7.28
C TRP A 157 -5.30 -16.18 8.07
N LEU A 158 -6.52 -16.71 8.12
CA LEU A 158 -6.79 -17.98 8.79
C LEU A 158 -6.03 -19.13 8.11
N GLU A 159 -6.13 -19.26 6.79
CA GLU A 159 -5.53 -20.37 6.04
C GLU A 159 -4.00 -20.29 5.92
N VAL A 160 -3.44 -19.09 5.88
CA VAL A 160 -1.99 -18.89 5.69
C VAL A 160 -1.25 -18.77 7.02
N LYS A 161 -1.87 -18.16 8.03
CA LYS A 161 -1.23 -17.83 9.30
C LYS A 161 -1.87 -18.49 10.52
N GLY A 162 -3.07 -19.09 10.39
CA GLY A 162 -3.80 -19.63 11.53
C GLY A 162 -4.32 -18.55 12.48
N VAL A 163 -4.55 -17.33 11.96
CA VAL A 163 -4.95 -16.17 12.76
C VAL A 163 -6.34 -15.74 12.32
N ASP A 164 -7.29 -15.73 13.26
CA ASP A 164 -8.57 -15.04 13.09
C ASP A 164 -8.37 -13.55 13.39
N LEU A 165 -8.74 -12.71 12.43
CA LEU A 165 -8.64 -11.25 12.55
C LEU A 165 -9.82 -10.64 13.30
N GLY A 166 -10.93 -11.38 13.48
CA GLY A 166 -12.21 -10.81 13.92
C GLY A 166 -12.83 -9.90 12.87
N ASP A 167 -13.83 -9.12 13.29
CA ASP A 167 -14.52 -8.15 12.43
C ASP A 167 -13.68 -6.88 12.28
N PHE A 168 -13.67 -6.29 11.08
CA PHE A 168 -12.82 -5.12 10.82
C PHE A 168 -13.44 -3.84 11.38
N PRO A 169 -12.69 -3.04 12.17
CA PRO A 169 -13.13 -1.71 12.55
C PRO A 169 -13.32 -0.83 11.32
N VAL A 170 -14.43 -0.09 11.27
CA VAL A 170 -14.70 0.89 10.21
C VAL A 170 -14.44 2.29 10.75
N MET A 171 -13.59 3.05 10.05
CA MET A 171 -13.24 4.42 10.41
C MET A 171 -13.50 5.33 9.22
N THR A 172 -14.08 6.51 9.47
CA THR A 172 -14.25 7.51 8.42
C THR A 172 -12.90 8.14 8.08
N PHE A 173 -12.75 8.64 6.85
CA PHE A 173 -11.55 9.40 6.44
C PHE A 173 -11.28 10.57 7.40
N ALA A 174 -12.31 11.35 7.73
CA ALA A 174 -12.19 12.49 8.63
C ALA A 174 -11.73 12.08 10.04
N GLU A 175 -12.20 10.96 10.57
CA GLU A 175 -11.73 10.45 11.86
C GLU A 175 -10.27 9.98 11.80
N ALA A 176 -9.89 9.25 10.74
CA ALA A 176 -8.52 8.75 10.58
C ALA A 176 -7.50 9.90 10.45
N GLU A 177 -7.81 10.90 9.64
CA GLU A 177 -7.01 12.13 9.51
C GLU A 177 -6.97 12.91 10.83
N ARG A 178 -8.11 13.02 11.51
CA ARG A 178 -8.18 13.73 12.81
C ARG A 178 -7.34 13.02 13.87
N ARG A 179 -7.50 11.72 14.08
CA ARG A 179 -6.86 11.00 15.19
C ARG A 179 -5.43 10.57 14.89
N TYR A 180 -5.08 10.32 13.63
CA TYR A 180 -3.79 9.73 13.28
C TYR A 180 -3.03 10.50 12.19
N GLY A 181 -3.65 11.48 11.54
CA GLY A 181 -3.00 12.23 10.45
C GLY A 181 -2.67 11.35 9.24
N SER A 182 -3.44 10.27 9.03
CA SER A 182 -3.22 9.31 7.96
C SER A 182 -4.54 8.68 7.52
N ASP A 183 -4.68 8.45 6.22
CA ASP A 183 -5.76 7.69 5.59
C ASP A 183 -5.57 6.17 5.68
N LYS A 184 -4.45 5.72 6.25
CA LYS A 184 -4.09 4.31 6.49
C LYS A 184 -3.48 4.14 7.89
N PRO A 185 -4.24 4.42 8.96
CA PRO A 185 -3.72 4.46 10.32
C PRO A 185 -3.19 3.09 10.76
N ASP A 186 -2.01 3.07 11.38
CA ASP A 186 -1.47 1.88 12.02
C ASP A 186 -2.02 1.76 13.45
N LEU A 187 -3.12 1.02 13.61
CA LEU A 187 -3.82 0.86 14.90
C LEU A 187 -3.02 0.05 15.95
N ARG A 188 -1.85 -0.50 15.59
CA ARG A 188 -0.93 -1.10 16.58
C ARG A 188 -0.21 -0.04 17.40
N ASN A 189 -0.12 1.20 16.89
CA ASN A 189 0.40 2.33 17.64
C ASN A 189 -0.75 2.97 18.44
N PRO A 190 -0.71 2.95 19.78
CA PRO A 190 -1.80 3.47 20.61
C PRO A 190 -1.82 5.00 20.70
N MET A 191 -0.84 5.71 20.14
CA MET A 191 -0.77 7.16 20.21
C MET A 191 -1.76 7.81 19.23
N GLU A 192 -2.37 8.90 19.69
CA GLU A 192 -3.36 9.67 18.92
C GLU A 192 -3.02 11.17 18.96
N LEU A 193 -3.47 11.87 17.92
CA LEU A 193 -3.47 13.31 17.81
C LEU A 193 -4.67 13.90 18.57
N THR A 194 -4.41 14.93 19.35
CA THR A 194 -5.44 15.68 20.10
C THR A 194 -5.50 17.11 19.57
N ASP A 195 -6.67 17.53 19.09
CA ASP A 195 -6.89 18.91 18.68
C ASP A 195 -6.93 19.84 19.89
N VAL A 196 -6.15 20.93 19.82
CA VAL A 196 -6.03 21.92 20.91
C VAL A 196 -6.06 23.37 20.38
N ALA A 197 -6.45 23.55 19.12
CA ALA A 197 -6.47 24.86 18.46
C ALA A 197 -7.43 25.85 19.14
N ASP A 198 -8.57 25.38 19.64
CA ASP A 198 -9.56 26.16 20.37
C ASP A 198 -8.98 26.81 21.65
N LEU A 199 -8.05 26.13 22.32
CA LEU A 199 -7.36 26.63 23.51
C LEU A 199 -6.30 27.69 23.20
N LEU A 200 -5.89 27.83 21.94
CA LEU A 200 -4.72 28.61 21.52
C LEU A 200 -5.05 29.83 20.65
N LYS A 201 -6.34 30.16 20.46
CA LYS A 201 -6.76 31.27 19.59
C LYS A 201 -6.25 32.64 20.04
N SER A 202 -6.16 32.87 21.35
CA SER A 202 -5.81 34.17 21.94
C SER A 202 -4.38 34.25 22.47
N VAL A 203 -3.54 33.25 22.20
CA VAL A 203 -2.14 33.24 22.67
C VAL A 203 -1.31 34.25 21.89
N GLU A 204 -0.37 34.94 22.54
CA GLU A 204 0.52 35.90 21.87
C GLU A 204 1.49 35.21 20.88
N PHE A 205 1.72 33.92 21.06
CA PHE A 205 2.63 33.16 20.21
C PHE A 205 2.02 32.88 18.83
N ALA A 206 2.36 33.72 17.86
CA ALA A 206 1.80 33.72 16.51
C ALA A 206 1.90 32.37 15.77
N VAL A 207 2.90 31.53 16.08
CA VAL A 207 3.04 30.19 15.49
C VAL A 207 1.87 29.28 15.85
N PHE A 208 1.24 29.47 17.02
CA PHE A 208 0.00 28.78 17.39
C PHE A 208 -1.24 29.58 17.03
N ALA A 209 -1.27 30.88 17.33
CA ALA A 209 -2.46 31.70 17.09
C ALA A 209 -2.85 31.79 15.61
N GLY A 210 -1.88 31.81 14.69
CA GLY A 210 -2.15 31.85 13.24
C GLY A 210 -2.96 30.62 12.79
N PRO A 211 -2.41 29.39 12.89
CA PRO A 211 -3.13 28.18 12.53
C PRO A 211 -4.39 27.92 13.37
N ALA A 212 -4.47 28.41 14.61
CA ALA A 212 -5.64 28.26 15.46
C ALA A 212 -6.85 29.12 15.03
N ASN A 213 -6.60 30.27 14.40
CA ASN A 213 -7.65 31.18 13.92
C ASN A 213 -7.97 31.00 12.43
N ASP A 214 -7.11 30.34 11.66
CA ASP A 214 -7.38 30.02 10.25
C ASP A 214 -8.34 28.81 10.17
N PRO A 215 -9.51 28.91 9.53
CA PRO A 215 -10.41 27.77 9.34
C PRO A 215 -9.81 26.64 8.48
N LYS A 216 -8.73 26.89 7.73
CA LYS A 216 -7.93 25.89 7.01
C LYS A 216 -6.73 25.39 7.82
N GLY A 217 -6.49 25.98 8.99
CA GLY A 217 -5.40 25.65 9.90
C GLY A 217 -5.82 24.64 10.96
N ARG A 218 -4.81 24.05 11.61
CA ARG A 218 -4.99 23.08 12.68
C ARG A 218 -3.81 23.15 13.65
N VAL A 219 -4.09 22.96 14.95
CA VAL A 219 -3.06 22.74 15.97
C VAL A 219 -3.38 21.44 16.70
N ALA A 220 -2.58 20.42 16.43
CA ALA A 220 -2.71 19.09 17.00
C ALA A 220 -1.52 18.77 17.90
N ALA A 221 -1.80 18.28 19.11
CA ALA A 221 -0.82 17.78 20.05
C ALA A 221 -0.69 16.26 19.93
N LEU A 222 0.54 15.75 20.08
CA LEU A 222 0.82 14.31 20.18
C LEU A 222 1.41 14.01 21.55
N ARG A 223 0.68 13.25 22.36
CA ARG A 223 1.19 12.78 23.66
C ARG A 223 2.10 11.57 23.44
N VAL A 224 3.35 11.68 23.89
CA VAL A 224 4.31 10.57 23.90
C VAL A 224 4.49 10.06 25.33
N PRO A 225 3.92 8.90 25.71
CA PRO A 225 4.10 8.32 27.05
C PRO A 225 5.58 8.11 27.37
N GLY A 226 6.04 8.61 28.52
CA GLY A 226 7.46 8.56 28.90
C GLY A 226 8.37 9.52 28.11
N GLY A 227 7.85 10.30 27.16
CA GLY A 227 8.65 11.18 26.30
C GLY A 227 9.37 12.33 27.01
N ALA A 228 9.06 12.59 28.29
CA ALA A 228 9.77 13.57 29.10
C ALA A 228 11.28 13.25 29.25
N SER A 229 11.67 11.97 29.12
CA SER A 229 13.07 11.53 29.19
C SER A 229 13.88 11.78 27.91
N LEU A 230 13.24 12.21 26.82
CA LEU A 230 13.93 12.47 25.54
C LEU A 230 15.06 13.49 25.73
N THR A 231 16.23 13.17 25.18
CA THR A 231 17.38 14.07 25.17
C THR A 231 17.15 15.22 24.19
N ARG A 232 17.91 16.31 24.34
CA ARG A 232 17.83 17.44 23.40
C ARG A 232 18.16 17.00 21.97
N LYS A 233 19.18 16.15 21.80
CA LYS A 233 19.58 15.60 20.51
C LYS A 233 18.42 14.87 19.81
N GLN A 234 17.71 14.00 20.53
CA GLN A 234 16.56 13.28 19.97
C GLN A 234 15.41 14.23 19.58
N ILE A 235 15.17 15.27 20.38
CA ILE A 235 14.15 16.29 20.05
C ILE A 235 14.54 17.05 18.78
N ASP A 236 15.82 17.41 18.61
CA ASP A 236 16.31 18.08 17.40
C ASP A 236 16.22 17.14 16.17
N GLU A 237 16.49 15.85 16.34
CA GLU A 237 16.28 14.81 15.32
C GLU A 237 14.81 14.73 14.89
N TYR A 238 13.86 14.70 15.84
CA TYR A 238 12.43 14.74 15.51
C TYR A 238 12.00 16.05 14.86
N GLY A 239 12.56 17.18 15.29
CA GLY A 239 12.34 18.48 14.66
C GLY A 239 12.79 18.50 13.20
N ASN A 240 13.90 17.86 12.87
CA ASN A 240 14.37 17.71 11.49
C ASN A 240 13.51 16.72 10.69
N PHE A 241 13.04 15.64 11.32
CA PHE A 241 12.15 14.68 10.67
C PHE A 241 10.84 15.34 10.19
N VAL A 242 10.16 16.12 11.05
CA VAL A 242 8.88 16.75 10.65
C VAL A 242 9.04 17.83 9.57
N LYS A 243 10.24 18.43 9.44
CA LYS A 243 10.54 19.39 8.34
C LYS A 243 10.52 18.75 6.96
N ILE A 244 10.82 17.45 6.85
CA ILE A 244 10.71 16.70 5.58
C ILE A 244 9.26 16.75 5.05
N TYR A 245 8.29 16.84 5.96
CA TYR A 245 6.86 16.92 5.66
C TYR A 245 6.33 18.37 5.62
N GLY A 246 7.22 19.38 5.62
CA GLY A 246 6.86 20.79 5.47
C GLY A 246 6.59 21.56 6.75
N ALA A 247 6.72 20.94 7.93
CA ALA A 247 6.55 21.66 9.20
C ALA A 247 7.66 22.70 9.41
N LYS A 248 7.30 23.90 9.93
CA LYS A 248 8.26 24.98 10.21
C LYS A 248 9.04 24.78 11.51
N GLY A 249 8.55 23.94 12.40
CA GLY A 249 9.16 23.63 13.70
C GLY A 249 8.38 22.57 14.46
N LEU A 250 8.91 22.14 15.61
CA LEU A 250 8.29 21.17 16.50
C LEU A 250 8.34 21.69 17.94
N ALA A 251 7.27 22.36 18.37
CA ALA A 251 7.13 22.77 19.76
C ALA A 251 6.87 21.54 20.64
N TYR A 252 7.38 21.55 21.88
CA TYR A 252 7.23 20.45 22.83
C TYR A 252 7.02 20.97 24.25
N ILE A 253 6.39 20.14 25.08
CA ILE A 253 6.23 20.37 26.52
C ILE A 253 6.69 19.10 27.23
N LYS A 254 7.62 19.24 28.18
CA LYS A 254 7.94 18.16 29.12
C LYS A 254 7.05 18.31 30.35
N VAL A 255 6.22 17.31 30.60
CA VAL A 255 5.42 17.22 31.82
C VAL A 255 6.21 16.36 32.80
N ASN A 256 6.60 16.95 33.93
CA ASN A 256 7.47 16.35 34.94
C ASN A 256 6.70 15.79 36.14
#